data_AF-A0A345UG51-F1
#
_entry.id   AF-A0A345UG51-F1
#
_cell.length_a   1.000
_cell.length_b   1.000
_cell.length_c   1.000
_cell.angle_alpha   90.00
_cell.angle_beta   90.00
_cell.angle_gamma   90.00
#
_symmetry.space_group_name_H-M   'P 1'
#
loop_
_entity.id
_entity.type
_entity.pdbx_description
1 polymer ?
#
loop_
_entity_poly.entity_id
_entity_poly.type
_entity_poly.pdbx_seq_one_letter_code
_entity_poly.pdbx_strand_id
1 'polypeptide(L)'
;MSKRKGRSAEFVKWFGPLLDALRQLGGSGSPREVSAKIAENLQLSEEQRDEILQSGQNRFHNQVAWARQYLVWEGLLDSSKHGVWALTSKGEEATLSVSQSREVFRKWVKIHAQARKKSETEKTRTVAPEADDEVDSPEVAEAAEKTDLLQVLQSLTPHGFEKVCQRLLRESGFEQVVVTGQSRDGGIDGYGTLQINPFVSFKVLFQCKRYKGTVSRAQVGDFRNAMIGRAEKGIIITTGTFSSDAVKEASRDGAPQVELVDGEKLVEMFHRVELGVKPKIVYEVELPFFEPFMK
;
A
#
# COMPACT_ATOMS: atom_id res chain seq x y z
N MET A 1 42.00 22.41 -13.13
CA MET A 1 41.77 21.25 -12.24
C MET A 1 40.66 21.58 -11.25
N SER A 2 39.41 21.21 -11.55
CA SER A 2 38.27 21.49 -10.67
C SER A 2 38.02 20.28 -9.76
N LYS A 3 38.24 20.46 -8.45
CA LYS A 3 38.02 19.44 -7.42
C LYS A 3 36.55 18.98 -7.46
N ARG A 4 36.31 17.69 -7.77
CA ARG A 4 35.03 17.01 -7.54
C ARG A 4 34.67 17.14 -6.05
N LYS A 5 33.77 18.07 -5.70
CA LYS A 5 33.07 18.05 -4.41
C LYS A 5 32.39 16.68 -4.31
N GLY A 6 32.77 15.86 -3.33
CA GLY A 6 32.07 14.61 -3.06
C GLY A 6 30.61 14.91 -2.82
N ARG A 7 29.73 14.53 -3.75
CA ARG A 7 28.28 14.58 -3.59
C ARG A 7 27.95 13.68 -2.39
N SER A 8 27.75 14.29 -1.23
CA SER A 8 27.15 13.63 -0.08
C SER A 8 25.84 12.97 -0.56
N ALA A 9 25.55 11.76 -0.10
CA ALA A 9 24.26 11.12 -0.33
C ALA A 9 23.17 11.90 0.43
N GLU A 10 22.78 13.05 -0.11
CA GLU A 10 21.87 14.01 0.54
C GLU A 10 20.53 13.37 0.88
N PHE A 11 20.13 12.34 0.13
CA PHE A 11 18.88 11.62 0.36
C PHE A 11 18.83 10.86 1.70
N VAL A 12 19.99 10.59 2.33
CA VAL A 12 20.07 9.90 3.62
C VAL A 12 19.37 10.68 4.74
N LYS A 13 19.30 12.01 4.62
CA LYS A 13 18.61 12.85 5.62
C LYS A 13 17.08 12.60 5.65
N TRP A 14 16.51 11.99 4.61
CA TRP A 14 15.08 11.75 4.50
C TRP A 14 14.62 10.42 5.10
N PHE A 15 15.52 9.54 5.55
CA PHE A 15 15.15 8.19 6.02
C PHE A 15 14.24 8.27 7.26
N GLY A 16 14.68 8.98 8.31
CA GLY A 16 13.89 9.23 9.51
C GLY A 16 12.58 9.97 9.21
N PRO A 17 12.64 11.16 8.56
CA PRO A 17 11.44 11.92 8.21
C PRO A 17 10.40 11.14 7.40
N LEU A 18 10.83 10.21 6.54
CA LEU A 18 9.93 9.35 5.78
C LEU A 18 9.17 8.37 6.68
N LEU A 19 9.85 7.74 7.65
CA LEU A 19 9.20 6.89 8.65
C LEU A 19 8.21 7.69 9.50
N ASP A 20 8.60 8.88 9.95
CA ASP A 20 7.73 9.78 10.73
C ASP A 20 6.50 10.21 9.93
N ALA A 21 6.68 10.58 8.66
CA ALA A 21 5.59 10.95 7.76
C ALA A 21 4.60 9.79 7.56
N LEU A 22 5.09 8.57 7.32
CA LEU A 22 4.22 7.39 7.18
C LEU A 22 3.46 7.09 8.47
N ARG A 23 4.09 7.19 9.65
CA ARG A 23 3.40 7.03 10.95
C ARG A 23 2.27 8.04 11.12
N GLN A 24 2.52 9.29 10.79
CA GLN A 24 1.50 10.35 10.86
C GLN A 24 0.36 10.17 9.85
N LEU A 25 0.63 9.52 8.72
CA LEU A 25 -0.38 9.15 7.71
C LEU A 25 -1.13 7.84 8.05
N GLY A 26 -0.87 7.25 9.22
CA GLY A 26 -1.52 6.02 9.68
C GLY A 26 -0.83 4.72 9.25
N GLY A 27 0.46 4.78 8.91
CA GLY A 27 1.30 3.63 8.58
C GLY A 27 1.45 3.34 7.08
N SER A 28 0.74 4.08 6.21
CA SER A 28 0.90 3.99 4.75
C SER A 28 0.54 5.30 4.03
N GLY A 29 0.97 5.47 2.79
CA GLY A 29 0.64 6.62 1.94
C GLY A 29 1.26 6.53 0.56
N SER A 30 0.72 7.28 -0.41
CA SER A 30 1.32 7.42 -1.74
C SER A 30 2.63 8.22 -1.69
N PRO A 31 3.54 8.07 -2.67
CA PRO A 31 4.77 8.85 -2.75
C PRO A 31 4.55 10.36 -2.65
N ARG A 32 3.45 10.85 -3.22
CA ARG A 32 3.08 12.28 -3.19
C ARG A 32 2.66 12.72 -1.80
N GLU A 33 1.76 11.99 -1.14
CA GLU A 33 1.32 12.28 0.22
C GLU A 33 2.49 12.24 1.20
N VAL A 34 3.34 11.22 1.10
CA VAL A 34 4.52 11.06 1.96
C VAL A 34 5.48 12.23 1.75
N SER A 35 5.75 12.60 0.49
CA SER A 35 6.62 13.74 0.18
C SER A 35 6.02 15.07 0.70
N ALA A 36 4.72 15.28 0.52
CA ALA A 36 4.03 16.47 1.02
C ALA A 36 4.09 16.55 2.54
N LYS A 37 3.88 15.42 3.24
CA LYS A 37 3.94 15.35 4.71
C LYS A 37 5.36 15.60 5.22
N ILE A 38 6.39 15.08 4.56
CA ILE A 38 7.79 15.40 4.88
C ILE A 38 8.05 16.91 4.72
N ALA A 39 7.54 17.50 3.63
CA ALA A 39 7.74 18.90 3.33
C ALA A 39 7.02 19.84 4.31
N GLU A 40 5.86 19.43 4.80
CA GLU A 40 5.11 20.08 5.87
C GLU A 40 5.87 20.01 7.21
N ASN A 41 6.25 18.80 7.62
CA ASN A 41 6.91 18.54 8.91
C ASN A 41 8.24 19.29 9.05
N LEU A 42 8.98 19.43 7.94
CA LEU A 42 10.28 20.07 7.92
C LEU A 42 10.24 21.52 7.43
N GLN A 43 9.05 22.07 7.18
CA GLN A 43 8.84 23.44 6.72
C GLN A 43 9.73 23.80 5.52
N LEU A 44 9.82 22.90 4.53
CA LEU A 44 10.65 23.11 3.35
C LEU A 44 10.11 24.29 2.51
N SER A 45 10.99 25.14 1.99
CA SER A 45 10.59 26.25 1.10
C SER A 45 10.14 25.74 -0.27
N GLU A 46 9.35 26.53 -1.00
CA GLU A 46 8.93 26.20 -2.37
C GLU A 46 10.12 25.97 -3.30
N GLU A 47 11.16 26.79 -3.19
CA GLU A 47 12.42 26.62 -3.93
C GLU A 47 13.08 25.25 -3.71
N GLN A 48 13.01 24.72 -2.48
CA GLN A 48 13.54 23.40 -2.14
C GLN A 48 12.63 22.26 -2.60
N ARG A 49 11.32 22.51 -2.66
CA ARG A 49 10.31 21.54 -3.11
C ARG A 49 10.33 21.40 -4.62
N ASP A 50 10.56 22.48 -5.35
CA ASP A 50 10.45 22.55 -6.81
C ASP A 50 11.80 22.55 -7.54
N GLU A 51 12.90 22.26 -6.84
CA GLU A 51 14.21 22.13 -7.47
C GLU A 51 14.22 20.97 -8.49
N ILE A 52 14.47 21.27 -9.76
CA ILE A 52 14.49 20.29 -10.85
C ILE A 52 15.94 19.86 -11.16
N LEU A 53 16.17 18.56 -11.30
CA LEU A 53 17.44 17.98 -11.72
C LEU A 53 17.66 18.18 -13.22
N GLN A 54 18.92 18.07 -13.68
CA GLN A 54 19.26 18.09 -15.12
C GLN A 54 18.53 17.02 -15.95
N SER A 55 17.96 15.99 -15.32
CA SER A 55 17.13 14.95 -15.95
C SER A 55 15.65 15.34 -16.11
N GLY A 56 15.23 16.54 -15.69
CA GLY A 56 13.83 16.99 -15.71
C GLY A 56 12.97 16.49 -14.55
N GLN A 57 13.52 15.66 -13.66
CA GLN A 57 12.83 15.16 -12.47
C GLN A 57 13.00 16.11 -11.28
N ASN A 58 11.97 16.22 -10.45
CA ASN A 58 12.03 16.95 -9.19
C ASN A 58 13.02 16.29 -8.21
N ARG A 59 13.99 17.06 -7.72
CA ARG A 59 15.09 16.59 -6.87
C ARG A 59 14.59 16.06 -5.53
N PHE A 60 13.65 16.77 -4.90
CA PHE A 60 13.12 16.39 -3.59
C PHE A 60 12.40 15.04 -3.66
N HIS A 61 11.42 14.91 -4.57
CA HIS A 61 10.68 13.66 -4.74
C HIS A 61 11.59 12.48 -5.09
N ASN A 62 12.58 12.71 -5.96
CA ASN A 62 13.57 11.68 -6.31
C ASN A 62 14.40 11.25 -5.10
N GLN A 63 14.88 12.20 -4.28
CA GLN A 63 15.63 11.87 -3.07
C GLN A 63 14.78 11.10 -2.04
N VAL A 64 13.49 11.44 -1.90
CA VAL A 64 12.56 10.72 -1.02
C VAL A 64 12.32 9.30 -1.53
N ALA A 65 12.17 9.09 -2.85
CA ALA A 65 12.06 7.75 -3.44
C ALA A 65 13.32 6.91 -3.21
N TRP A 66 14.52 7.51 -3.32
CA TRP A 66 15.77 6.83 -2.96
C TRP A 66 15.83 6.45 -1.49
N ALA A 67 15.38 7.33 -0.60
CA ALA A 67 15.30 7.01 0.82
C ALA A 67 14.38 5.81 1.07
N ARG A 68 13.20 5.79 0.44
CA ARG A 68 12.27 4.66 0.50
C ARG A 68 12.95 3.35 0.10
N GLN A 69 13.70 3.34 -1.00
CA GLN A 69 14.32 2.10 -1.50
C GLN A 69 15.26 1.45 -0.47
N TYR A 70 16.06 2.24 0.24
CA TYR A 70 16.94 1.73 1.29
C TYR A 70 16.17 1.25 2.52
N LEU A 71 15.06 1.91 2.87
CA LEU A 71 14.22 1.47 3.97
C LEU A 71 13.48 0.16 3.65
N VAL A 72 13.12 -0.07 2.39
CA VAL A 72 12.60 -1.37 1.92
C VAL A 72 13.66 -2.45 2.05
N TRP A 73 14.89 -2.20 1.58
CA TRP A 73 15.97 -3.17 1.75
C TRP A 73 16.24 -3.49 3.21
N GLU A 74 16.19 -2.49 4.10
CA GLU A 74 16.35 -2.69 5.54
C GLU A 74 15.14 -3.36 6.24
N GLY A 75 14.07 -3.66 5.48
CA GLY A 75 12.85 -4.30 5.94
C GLY A 75 11.95 -3.40 6.80
N LEU A 76 12.17 -2.08 6.76
CA LEU A 76 11.37 -1.09 7.50
C LEU A 76 10.12 -0.69 6.72
N LEU A 77 10.18 -0.71 5.39
CA LEU A 77 9.05 -0.50 4.50
C LEU A 77 8.72 -1.77 3.73
N ASP A 78 7.43 -1.94 3.42
CA ASP A 78 6.94 -3.01 2.57
C ASP A 78 7.30 -2.76 1.09
N SER A 79 7.52 -3.84 0.36
CA SER A 79 7.84 -3.84 -1.07
C SER A 79 6.59 -3.82 -1.96
N SER A 80 5.47 -3.25 -1.48
CA SER A 80 4.20 -3.18 -2.24
C SER A 80 4.45 -2.72 -3.68
N LYS A 81 3.84 -3.44 -4.63
CA LYS A 81 3.99 -3.22 -6.08
C LYS A 81 3.12 -2.06 -6.58
N HIS A 82 2.10 -1.66 -5.82
CA HIS A 82 1.01 -0.81 -6.28
C HIS A 82 1.13 0.65 -5.80
N GLY A 83 2.28 1.30 -6.03
CA GLY A 83 2.38 2.76 -5.88
C GLY A 83 2.11 3.34 -4.47
N VAL A 84 1.89 2.51 -3.45
CA VAL A 84 1.68 2.88 -2.05
C VAL A 84 2.89 2.42 -1.24
N TRP A 85 3.34 3.26 -0.31
CA TRP A 85 4.41 2.93 0.62
C TRP A 85 3.81 2.66 2.00
N ALA A 86 4.22 1.57 2.64
CA ALA A 86 3.68 1.15 3.94
C ALA A 86 4.81 0.74 4.89
N LEU A 87 4.64 1.02 6.17
CA LEU A 87 5.53 0.55 7.24
C LEU A 87 5.30 -0.94 7.49
N THR A 88 6.38 -1.67 7.76
CA THR A 88 6.32 -3.00 8.38
C THR A 88 6.17 -2.84 9.90
N SER A 89 5.90 -3.92 10.64
CA SER A 89 5.93 -3.89 12.11
C SER A 89 7.25 -3.33 12.65
N LYS A 90 8.38 -3.70 12.03
CA LYS A 90 9.71 -3.19 12.37
C LYS A 90 9.85 -1.69 12.03
N GLY A 91 9.23 -1.24 10.94
CA GLY A 91 9.23 0.17 10.54
C GLY A 91 8.40 1.08 11.42
N GLU A 92 7.28 0.57 11.97
CA GLU A 92 6.39 1.32 12.87
C GLU A 92 7.12 1.73 14.16
N GLU A 93 7.94 0.84 14.72
CA GLU A 93 8.69 1.08 15.96
C GLU A 93 10.04 1.77 15.71
N ALA A 94 10.54 1.75 14.47
CA ALA A 94 11.84 2.31 14.14
C ALA A 94 11.84 3.84 14.09
N THR A 95 12.83 4.42 14.74
CA THR A 95 13.23 5.83 14.57
C THR A 95 14.68 5.86 14.09
N LEU A 96 14.97 6.68 13.08
CA LEU A 96 16.30 6.78 12.50
C LEU A 96 16.82 8.22 12.58
N SER A 97 17.88 8.41 13.36
CA SER A 97 18.71 9.60 13.29
C SER A 97 19.51 9.65 11.99
N VAL A 98 20.06 10.83 11.66
CA VAL A 98 20.88 10.99 10.44
C VAL A 98 22.14 10.11 10.46
N SER A 99 22.74 9.88 11.63
CA SER A 99 23.90 8.98 11.79
C SER A 99 23.53 7.52 11.50
N GLN A 100 22.44 7.03 12.11
CA GLN A 100 21.92 5.68 11.85
C GLN A 100 21.51 5.50 10.38
N SER A 101 20.90 6.52 9.78
CA SER A 101 20.54 6.50 8.36
C SER A 101 21.77 6.35 7.46
N ARG A 102 22.91 6.98 7.83
CA ARG A 102 24.19 6.82 7.11
C ARG A 102 24.77 5.41 7.26
N GLU A 103 24.56 4.76 8.39
CA GLU A 103 24.98 3.38 8.62
C GLU A 103 24.20 2.42 7.72
N VAL A 104 22.87 2.56 7.66
CA VAL A 104 22.01 1.80 6.73
C VAL A 104 22.47 2.00 5.28
N PHE A 105 22.71 3.26 4.87
CA PHE A 105 23.25 3.54 3.54
C PHE A 105 24.58 2.83 3.27
N ARG A 106 25.56 2.94 4.18
CA ARG A 106 26.88 2.31 4.03
C ARG A 106 26.79 0.78 3.98
N LYS A 107 25.90 0.18 4.78
CA LYS A 107 25.65 -1.26 4.79
C LYS A 107 25.20 -1.74 3.42
N TRP A 108 24.16 -1.13 2.86
CA TRP A 108 23.62 -1.53 1.56
C TRP A 108 24.56 -1.21 0.40
N VAL A 109 25.30 -0.11 0.45
CA VAL A 109 26.36 0.17 -0.54
C VAL A 109 27.42 -0.93 -0.56
N LYS A 110 27.87 -1.41 0.61
CA LYS A 110 28.84 -2.52 0.69
C LYS A 110 28.27 -3.82 0.14
N ILE A 111 27.04 -4.18 0.52
CA ILE A 111 26.34 -5.39 0.04
C ILE A 111 26.22 -5.37 -1.48
N HIS A 112 25.74 -4.27 -2.07
CA HIS A 112 25.58 -4.16 -3.52
C HIS A 112 26.91 -4.02 -4.27
N ALA A 113 27.97 -3.52 -3.64
CA ALA A 113 29.31 -3.50 -4.24
C ALA A 113 29.93 -4.92 -4.29
N GLN A 114 29.73 -5.72 -3.23
CA GLN A 114 30.17 -7.11 -3.18
C GLN A 114 29.40 -7.99 -4.18
N ALA A 115 28.08 -7.81 -4.27
CA ALA A 115 27.25 -8.52 -5.26
C ALA A 115 27.68 -8.21 -6.70
N ARG A 116 28.02 -6.95 -6.99
CA ARG A 116 28.54 -6.54 -8.31
C ARG A 116 29.89 -7.17 -8.64
N LYS A 117 30.83 -7.22 -7.68
CA LYS A 117 32.12 -7.90 -7.87
C LYS A 117 31.96 -9.41 -8.10
N LYS A 118 31.02 -10.04 -7.39
CA LYS A 118 30.73 -11.48 -7.55
C LYS A 118 30.19 -11.79 -8.96
N SER A 119 29.25 -10.95 -9.45
CA SER A 119 28.72 -11.00 -10.81
C SER A 119 29.78 -10.73 -11.91
N GLU A 120 30.73 -9.81 -11.68
CA GLU A 120 31.85 -9.57 -12.62
C GLU A 120 32.85 -10.73 -12.65
N THR A 121 33.07 -11.41 -11.52
CA THR A 121 33.98 -12.56 -11.43
C THR A 121 33.37 -13.80 -12.10
N GLU A 122 32.04 -13.97 -12.04
CA GLU A 122 31.31 -15.03 -12.75
C GLU A 122 31.19 -14.78 -14.26
N LYS A 123 31.08 -13.51 -14.71
CA LYS A 123 31.00 -13.16 -16.14
C LYS A 123 32.27 -13.40 -16.96
N THR A 124 33.42 -13.63 -16.33
CA THR A 124 34.69 -13.89 -17.05
C THR A 124 34.92 -15.39 -17.32
N ARG A 125 34.01 -16.29 -16.89
CA ARG A 125 34.29 -17.73 -16.89
C ARG A 125 33.37 -18.63 -17.72
N THR A 126 32.41 -18.11 -18.48
CA THR A 126 31.54 -18.97 -19.30
C THR A 126 31.12 -18.31 -20.62
N VAL A 127 31.67 -18.81 -21.72
CA VAL A 127 31.11 -18.67 -23.07
C VAL A 127 30.18 -19.86 -23.29
N ALA A 128 28.86 -19.61 -23.15
CA ALA A 128 27.67 -20.28 -23.72
C ALA A 128 27.44 -21.82 -23.61
N PRO A 129 26.19 -22.31 -23.70
CA PRO A 129 24.89 -21.73 -23.32
C PRO A 129 24.03 -22.66 -22.44
N GLU A 130 22.85 -22.17 -22.07
CA GLU A 130 21.69 -22.86 -21.46
C GLU A 130 21.79 -23.28 -19.98
N ALA A 131 20.98 -22.63 -19.14
CA ALA A 131 19.82 -23.25 -18.48
C ALA A 131 19.16 -22.20 -17.56
N ASP A 132 17.83 -22.26 -17.50
CA ASP A 132 17.02 -21.73 -16.41
C ASP A 132 17.64 -22.09 -15.06
N ASP A 133 17.53 -21.18 -14.10
CA ASP A 133 17.36 -21.61 -12.71
C ASP A 133 16.57 -20.56 -11.93
N GLU A 134 15.33 -20.98 -11.70
CA GLU A 134 14.48 -20.61 -10.57
C GLU A 134 15.28 -20.62 -9.27
N VAL A 135 15.07 -19.59 -8.44
CA VAL A 135 15.61 -19.62 -7.08
C VAL A 135 14.52 -20.19 -6.18
N ASP A 136 14.67 -21.49 -5.95
CA ASP A 136 14.09 -22.30 -4.88
C ASP A 136 14.14 -21.54 -3.54
N SER A 137 12.97 -21.49 -2.88
CA SER A 137 12.85 -21.17 -1.47
C SER A 137 12.08 -22.32 -0.83
N PRO A 138 12.58 -22.87 0.28
CA PRO A 138 12.35 -24.24 0.66
C PRO A 138 10.87 -24.50 0.93
N GLU A 139 10.39 -25.61 0.36
CA GLU A 139 9.14 -26.26 0.71
C GLU A 139 9.02 -26.43 2.22
N VAL A 140 8.09 -25.69 2.80
CA VAL A 140 7.37 -26.15 4.00
C VAL A 140 6.06 -26.73 3.48
N ALA A 141 6.11 -27.99 3.08
CA ALA A 141 4.93 -28.81 2.94
C ALA A 141 4.39 -29.11 4.33
N GLU A 142 3.54 -28.22 4.84
CA GLU A 142 2.59 -28.56 5.88
C GLU A 142 1.21 -28.16 5.40
N ALA A 143 0.25 -29.04 5.62
CA ALA A 143 -1.16 -28.86 5.35
C ALA A 143 -1.70 -27.66 6.15
N ALA A 144 -1.42 -26.45 5.67
CA ALA A 144 -2.10 -25.26 6.14
C ALA A 144 -3.54 -25.38 5.66
N GLU A 145 -4.46 -25.68 6.58
CA GLU A 145 -5.88 -25.41 6.42
C GLU A 145 -6.00 -24.08 5.67
N LYS A 146 -6.72 -24.07 4.54
CA LYS A 146 -6.98 -22.86 3.74
C LYS A 146 -7.44 -21.77 4.69
N THR A 147 -6.53 -20.88 5.08
CA THR A 147 -6.85 -19.83 6.03
C THR A 147 -7.69 -18.84 5.24
N ASP A 148 -9.00 -18.91 5.45
CA ASP A 148 -9.96 -18.05 4.77
C ASP A 148 -9.65 -16.59 5.12
N LEU A 149 -9.29 -15.79 4.11
CA LEU A 149 -8.97 -14.37 4.27
C LEU A 149 -10.11 -13.64 5.00
N LEU A 150 -11.37 -14.03 4.77
CA LEU A 150 -12.50 -13.43 5.45
C LEU A 150 -12.46 -13.71 6.96
N GLN A 151 -12.07 -14.91 7.38
CA GLN A 151 -11.90 -15.23 8.80
C GLN A 151 -10.75 -14.44 9.43
N VAL A 152 -9.65 -14.24 8.70
CA VAL A 152 -8.54 -13.39 9.14
C VAL A 152 -9.03 -11.97 9.36
N LEU A 153 -9.75 -11.39 8.40
CA LEU A 153 -10.31 -10.03 8.51
C LEU A 153 -11.29 -9.90 9.68
N GLN A 154 -12.11 -10.93 9.93
CA GLN A 154 -13.02 -10.97 11.07
C GLN A 154 -12.30 -11.10 12.42
N SER A 155 -11.09 -11.68 12.45
CA SER A 155 -10.28 -11.82 13.67
C SER A 155 -9.58 -10.53 14.11
N LEU A 156 -9.42 -9.56 13.20
CA LEU A 156 -8.78 -8.28 13.50
C LEU A 156 -9.55 -7.48 14.56
N THR A 157 -8.87 -6.60 15.28
CA THR A 157 -9.54 -5.60 16.12
C THR A 157 -10.34 -4.61 15.25
N PRO A 158 -11.36 -3.91 15.78
CA PRO A 158 -12.09 -2.89 15.02
C PRO A 158 -11.16 -1.85 14.38
N HIS A 159 -10.24 -1.29 15.16
CA HIS A 159 -9.23 -0.35 14.68
C HIS A 159 -8.27 -0.96 13.66
N GLY A 160 -7.90 -2.23 13.84
CA GLY A 160 -7.07 -2.97 12.88
C GLY A 160 -7.77 -3.15 11.53
N PHE A 161 -9.08 -3.45 11.56
CA PHE A 161 -9.90 -3.57 10.36
C PHE A 161 -10.05 -2.23 9.63
N GLU A 162 -10.28 -1.13 10.36
CA GLU A 162 -10.31 0.23 9.79
C GLU A 162 -8.99 0.58 9.08
N LYS A 163 -7.85 0.32 9.71
CA LYS A 163 -6.52 0.54 9.12
C LYS A 163 -6.27 -0.31 7.87
N VAL A 164 -6.70 -1.57 7.89
CA VAL A 164 -6.55 -2.47 6.75
C VAL A 164 -7.45 -2.04 5.59
N CYS A 165 -8.67 -1.57 5.86
CA CYS A 165 -9.55 -0.98 4.85
C CYS A 165 -9.00 0.34 4.29
N GLN A 166 -8.41 1.20 5.14
CA GLN A 166 -7.70 2.41 4.71
C GLN A 166 -6.59 2.07 3.71
N ARG A 167 -5.81 1.02 4.00
CA ARG A 167 -4.76 0.55 3.09
C ARG A 167 -5.34 0.03 1.78
N LEU A 168 -6.41 -0.77 1.83
CA LEU A 168 -7.08 -1.27 0.63
C LEU A 168 -7.58 -0.13 -0.26
N LEU A 169 -8.19 0.92 0.31
CA LEU A 169 -8.65 2.08 -0.43
C LEU A 169 -7.49 2.79 -1.15
N ARG A 170 -6.34 2.95 -0.49
CA ARG A 170 -5.12 3.52 -1.11
C ARG A 170 -4.63 2.68 -2.29
N GLU A 171 -4.51 1.37 -2.10
CA GLU A 171 -4.09 0.45 -3.18
C GLU A 171 -5.13 0.42 -4.33
N SER A 172 -6.37 0.82 -4.05
CA SER A 172 -7.45 0.96 -5.04
C SER A 172 -7.55 2.34 -5.68
N GLY A 173 -6.58 3.24 -5.45
CA GLY A 173 -6.49 4.54 -6.11
C GLY A 173 -7.09 5.73 -5.38
N PHE A 174 -7.45 5.58 -4.09
CA PHE A 174 -7.84 6.72 -3.26
C PHE A 174 -6.61 7.47 -2.73
N GLU A 175 -6.67 8.79 -2.78
CA GLU A 175 -5.69 9.70 -2.19
C GLU A 175 -6.26 10.33 -0.90
N GLN A 176 -5.40 10.86 -0.03
CA GLN A 176 -5.75 11.59 1.19
C GLN A 176 -6.71 10.82 2.09
N VAL A 177 -6.51 9.50 2.21
CA VAL A 177 -7.38 8.63 3.01
C VAL A 177 -7.07 8.83 4.50
N VAL A 178 -8.04 9.36 5.24
CA VAL A 178 -7.95 9.68 6.68
C VAL A 178 -9.00 8.90 7.44
N VAL A 179 -8.59 8.22 8.52
CA VAL A 179 -9.50 7.56 9.47
C VAL A 179 -9.83 8.52 10.60
N THR A 180 -11.13 8.75 10.85
CA THR A 180 -11.66 9.63 11.88
C THR A 180 -12.07 8.82 13.10
N GLY A 181 -11.25 8.79 14.15
CA GLY A 181 -11.55 8.07 15.40
C GLY A 181 -12.67 8.70 16.26
N GLN A 182 -13.55 9.53 15.70
CA GLN A 182 -14.57 10.26 16.43
C GLN A 182 -15.94 9.61 16.28
N SER A 183 -16.37 8.87 17.31
CA SER A 183 -17.68 8.18 17.38
C SER A 183 -18.92 9.08 17.30
N ARG A 184 -18.79 10.42 17.14
CA ARG A 184 -19.88 11.41 17.21
C ARG A 184 -20.38 11.90 15.85
N ASP A 185 -19.87 11.38 14.74
CA ASP A 185 -20.15 11.93 13.41
C ASP A 185 -21.24 11.21 12.62
N GLY A 186 -21.98 10.29 13.27
CA GLY A 186 -22.99 9.46 12.61
C GLY A 186 -22.43 8.12 12.11
N GLY A 187 -21.21 7.74 12.53
CA GLY A 187 -20.59 6.47 12.20
C GLY A 187 -19.74 6.54 10.94
N ILE A 188 -19.19 7.70 10.59
CA ILE A 188 -18.22 7.83 9.53
C ILE A 188 -16.85 7.47 10.13
N ASP A 189 -16.22 6.43 9.58
CA ASP A 189 -14.92 6.00 10.07
C ASP A 189 -13.78 6.72 9.35
N GLY A 190 -14.07 7.41 8.24
CA GLY A 190 -13.10 8.25 7.57
C GLY A 190 -13.55 8.81 6.23
N TYR A 191 -12.60 9.41 5.51
CA TYR A 191 -12.81 9.91 4.16
C TYR A 191 -11.56 9.75 3.30
N GLY A 192 -11.75 9.69 1.99
CA GLY A 192 -10.67 9.71 1.00
C GLY A 192 -11.11 10.48 -0.25
N THR A 193 -10.15 10.91 -1.04
CA THR A 193 -10.38 11.59 -2.31
C THR A 193 -10.08 10.63 -3.45
N LEU A 194 -11.11 10.25 -4.21
CA LEU A 194 -10.93 9.44 -5.41
C LEU A 194 -10.72 10.36 -6.61
N GLN A 195 -9.53 10.32 -7.20
CA GLN A 195 -9.22 11.06 -8.41
C GLN A 195 -9.50 10.18 -9.64
N ILE A 196 -10.52 10.54 -10.43
CA ILE A 196 -10.86 9.81 -11.66
C ILE A 196 -9.94 10.22 -12.80
N ASN A 197 -9.62 11.51 -12.87
CA ASN A 197 -8.70 12.08 -13.86
C ASN A 197 -8.08 13.39 -13.32
N PRO A 198 -7.13 14.03 -14.04
CA PRO A 198 -6.49 15.26 -13.58
C PRO A 198 -7.42 16.45 -13.26
N PHE A 199 -8.66 16.44 -13.75
CA PHE A 199 -9.63 17.53 -13.58
C PHE A 199 -10.79 17.17 -12.64
N VAL A 200 -10.95 15.90 -12.28
CA VAL A 200 -12.12 15.41 -11.55
C VAL A 200 -11.71 14.53 -10.38
N SER A 201 -12.04 14.98 -9.19
CA SER A 201 -11.85 14.27 -7.93
C SER A 201 -13.11 14.33 -7.06
N PHE A 202 -13.42 13.25 -6.37
CA PHE A 202 -14.57 13.18 -5.46
C PHE A 202 -14.09 12.92 -4.05
N LYS A 203 -14.61 13.70 -3.08
CA LYS A 203 -14.52 13.32 -1.68
C LYS A 203 -15.51 12.20 -1.41
N VAL A 204 -15.03 11.10 -0.85
CA VAL A 204 -15.81 9.91 -0.53
C VAL A 204 -15.68 9.63 0.95
N LEU A 205 -16.80 9.51 1.64
CA LEU A 205 -16.83 9.08 3.04
C LEU A 205 -16.87 7.56 3.11
N PHE A 206 -16.26 6.96 4.13
CA PHE A 206 -16.37 5.52 4.31
C PHE A 206 -16.67 5.13 5.76
N GLN A 207 -17.32 3.98 5.89
CA GLN A 207 -17.58 3.30 7.16
C GLN A 207 -17.13 1.84 7.04
N CYS A 208 -16.40 1.35 8.03
CA CYS A 208 -15.83 0.02 8.14
C CYS A 208 -16.48 -0.71 9.32
N LYS A 209 -17.35 -1.68 9.03
CA LYS A 209 -18.01 -2.52 10.04
C LYS A 209 -17.39 -3.90 10.06
N ARG A 210 -16.57 -4.19 11.07
CA ARG A 210 -16.20 -5.58 11.38
C ARG A 210 -17.41 -6.29 11.97
N TYR A 211 -18.12 -7.05 11.15
CA TYR A 211 -19.41 -7.66 11.49
C TYR A 211 -19.52 -9.07 10.92
N LYS A 212 -20.06 -10.02 11.69
CA LYS A 212 -20.47 -11.34 11.17
C LYS A 212 -21.94 -11.37 10.74
N GLY A 213 -22.73 -10.38 11.15
CA GLY A 213 -24.15 -10.28 10.84
C GLY A 213 -24.44 -9.47 9.57
N THR A 214 -25.73 -9.23 9.34
CA THR A 214 -26.21 -8.47 8.20
C THR A 214 -26.38 -6.99 8.53
N VAL A 215 -25.84 -6.11 7.69
CA VAL A 215 -26.05 -4.66 7.77
C VAL A 215 -27.47 -4.34 7.29
N SER A 216 -28.21 -3.62 8.14
CA SER A 216 -29.62 -3.32 7.92
C SER A 216 -29.85 -2.00 7.17
N ARG A 217 -31.06 -1.83 6.64
CA ARG A 217 -31.54 -0.58 6.03
C ARG A 217 -31.31 0.64 6.93
N ALA A 218 -31.56 0.50 8.23
CA ALA A 218 -31.40 1.61 9.18
C ALA A 218 -29.95 2.11 9.21
N GLN A 219 -28.98 1.20 9.26
CA GLN A 219 -27.56 1.54 9.29
C GLN A 219 -27.10 2.25 8.01
N VAL A 220 -27.55 1.78 6.83
CA VAL A 220 -27.28 2.47 5.56
C VAL A 220 -27.93 3.85 5.53
N GLY A 221 -29.17 3.96 6.05
CA GLY A 221 -29.88 5.23 6.17
C GLY A 221 -29.16 6.23 7.08
N ASP A 222 -28.69 5.79 8.24
CA ASP A 222 -27.96 6.60 9.22
C ASP A 222 -26.65 7.12 8.63
N PHE A 223 -25.87 6.24 7.99
CA PHE A 223 -24.63 6.63 7.32
C PHE A 223 -24.90 7.65 6.21
N ARG A 224 -25.91 7.41 5.37
CA ARG A 224 -26.25 8.35 4.29
C ARG A 224 -26.72 9.69 4.84
N ASN A 225 -27.49 9.71 5.93
CA ASN A 225 -27.88 10.96 6.59
C ASN A 225 -26.66 11.72 7.11
N ALA A 226 -25.66 11.02 7.65
CA ALA A 226 -24.41 11.62 8.07
C ALA A 226 -23.57 12.19 6.91
N MET A 227 -23.75 11.68 5.68
CA MET A 227 -23.07 12.19 4.49
C MET A 227 -23.66 13.49 3.94
N ILE A 228 -24.92 13.81 4.23
CA ILE A 228 -25.62 14.96 3.65
C ILE A 228 -24.83 16.26 3.93
N GLY A 229 -24.48 16.98 2.87
CA GLY A 229 -23.70 18.22 2.94
C GLY A 229 -22.20 18.02 3.21
N ARG A 230 -21.72 16.77 3.32
CA ARG A 230 -20.29 16.45 3.56
C ARG A 230 -19.62 15.76 2.37
N ALA A 231 -20.34 14.91 1.66
CA ALA A 231 -19.88 14.24 0.44
C ALA A 231 -21.05 13.75 -0.43
N GLU A 232 -20.78 13.61 -1.73
CA GLU A 232 -21.76 13.11 -2.71
C GLU A 232 -21.76 11.58 -2.83
N LYS A 233 -20.68 10.93 -2.41
CA LYS A 233 -20.48 9.47 -2.46
C LYS A 233 -19.97 8.94 -1.13
N GLY A 234 -20.40 7.73 -0.81
CA GLY A 234 -20.00 7.03 0.39
C GLY A 234 -19.75 5.56 0.12
N ILE A 235 -18.98 4.89 0.99
CA ILE A 235 -18.70 3.46 0.93
C ILE A 235 -18.96 2.85 2.30
N ILE A 236 -19.74 1.78 2.36
CA ILE A 236 -19.84 0.93 3.55
C ILE A 236 -19.12 -0.37 3.26
N ILE A 237 -18.09 -0.67 4.05
CA ILE A 237 -17.28 -1.88 3.99
C ILE A 237 -17.64 -2.75 5.19
N THR A 238 -17.96 -4.02 4.96
CA THR A 238 -18.28 -4.96 6.03
C THR A 238 -17.67 -6.34 5.77
N THR A 239 -17.31 -7.05 6.82
CA THR A 239 -16.94 -8.48 6.74
C THR A 239 -18.16 -9.42 6.75
N GLY A 240 -19.37 -8.85 6.80
CA GLY A 240 -20.65 -9.55 6.78
C GLY A 240 -21.37 -9.35 5.44
N THR A 241 -22.70 -9.32 5.48
CA THR A 241 -23.56 -9.14 4.29
C THR A 241 -24.46 -7.91 4.44
N PHE A 242 -25.13 -7.50 3.35
CA PHE A 242 -26.17 -6.46 3.39
C PHE A 242 -27.55 -7.08 3.19
N SER A 243 -28.57 -6.56 3.88
CA SER A 243 -29.95 -6.99 3.61
C SER A 243 -30.42 -6.44 2.25
N SER A 244 -31.40 -7.10 1.65
CA SER A 244 -32.01 -6.63 0.39
C SER A 244 -32.56 -5.20 0.52
N ASP A 245 -33.12 -4.85 1.68
CA ASP A 245 -33.59 -3.49 1.96
C ASP A 245 -32.43 -2.49 2.14
N ALA A 246 -31.28 -2.93 2.65
CA ALA A 246 -30.08 -2.10 2.72
C ALA A 246 -29.54 -1.78 1.33
N VAL A 247 -29.52 -2.76 0.43
CA VAL A 247 -29.13 -2.57 -0.98
C VAL A 247 -30.05 -1.57 -1.68
N LYS A 248 -31.37 -1.72 -1.53
CA LYS A 248 -32.36 -0.76 -2.08
C LYS A 248 -32.19 0.64 -1.52
N GLU A 249 -31.87 0.75 -0.23
CA GLU A 249 -31.68 2.04 0.43
C GLU A 249 -30.39 2.74 -0.06
N ALA A 250 -29.34 1.97 -0.33
CA ALA A 250 -28.07 2.48 -0.83
C ALA A 250 -28.15 3.06 -2.25
N SER A 251 -29.03 2.48 -3.08
CA SER A 251 -29.29 2.91 -4.46
C SER A 251 -30.56 3.76 -4.63
N ARG A 252 -31.05 4.40 -3.56
CA ARG A 252 -32.32 5.15 -3.59
C ARG A 252 -32.20 6.40 -4.46
N ASP A 253 -33.13 6.55 -5.41
CA ASP A 253 -33.18 7.73 -6.28
C ASP A 253 -33.28 9.05 -5.51
N GLY A 254 -32.54 10.06 -5.98
CA GLY A 254 -32.51 11.40 -5.40
C GLY A 254 -31.76 11.51 -4.07
N ALA A 255 -31.07 10.45 -3.62
CA ALA A 255 -30.23 10.46 -2.43
C ALA A 255 -28.73 10.26 -2.78
N PRO A 256 -27.79 10.71 -1.93
CA PRO A 256 -26.37 10.43 -2.11
C PRO A 256 -26.11 8.93 -2.25
N GLN A 257 -25.31 8.54 -3.23
CA GLN A 257 -25.03 7.14 -3.51
C GLN A 257 -24.11 6.53 -2.45
N VAL A 258 -24.49 5.36 -1.96
CA VAL A 258 -23.67 4.57 -1.04
C VAL A 258 -23.25 3.28 -1.73
N GLU A 259 -21.95 3.10 -1.92
CA GLU A 259 -21.38 1.86 -2.42
C GLU A 259 -21.32 0.84 -1.28
N LEU A 260 -21.77 -0.38 -1.56
CA LEU A 260 -21.76 -1.47 -0.59
C LEU A 260 -20.65 -2.47 -0.95
N VAL A 261 -19.81 -2.77 0.03
CA VAL A 261 -18.71 -3.74 -0.08
C VAL A 261 -18.87 -4.77 1.04
N ASP A 262 -19.40 -5.93 0.70
CA ASP A 262 -19.60 -7.05 1.62
C ASP A 262 -18.35 -7.92 1.73
N GLY A 263 -18.41 -8.97 2.56
CA GLY A 263 -17.26 -9.82 2.83
C GLY A 263 -16.69 -10.49 1.57
N GLU A 264 -17.54 -10.92 0.64
CA GLU A 264 -17.11 -11.55 -0.62
C GLU A 264 -16.41 -10.54 -1.53
N LYS A 265 -17.06 -9.41 -1.82
CA LYS A 265 -16.48 -8.33 -2.63
C LYS A 265 -15.22 -7.76 -2.00
N LEU A 266 -15.15 -7.70 -0.68
CA LEU A 266 -13.96 -7.28 0.05
C LEU A 266 -12.78 -8.21 -0.22
N VAL A 267 -12.98 -9.53 -0.10
CA VAL A 267 -11.96 -10.54 -0.40
C VAL A 267 -11.48 -10.44 -1.85
N GLU A 268 -12.39 -10.28 -2.81
CA GLU A 268 -12.05 -10.08 -4.22
C GLU A 268 -11.16 -8.83 -4.42
N MET A 269 -11.47 -7.73 -3.73
CA MET A 269 -10.66 -6.52 -3.78
C MET A 269 -9.24 -6.76 -3.23
N PHE A 270 -9.10 -7.46 -2.10
CA PHE A 270 -7.77 -7.84 -1.56
C PHE A 270 -6.97 -8.70 -2.54
N HIS A 271 -7.61 -9.67 -3.18
CA HIS A 271 -6.97 -10.49 -4.21
C HIS A 271 -6.51 -9.67 -5.41
N ARG A 272 -7.36 -8.76 -5.89
CA ARG A 272 -7.08 -7.94 -7.09
C ARG A 272 -5.84 -7.06 -6.92
N VAL A 273 -5.59 -6.54 -5.72
CA VAL A 273 -4.41 -5.71 -5.41
C VAL A 273 -3.28 -6.49 -4.74
N GLU A 274 -3.38 -7.83 -4.70
CA GLU A 274 -2.42 -8.72 -4.01
C GLU A 274 -2.10 -8.28 -2.56
N LEU A 275 -3.07 -7.67 -1.86
CA LEU A 275 -2.84 -7.10 -0.54
C LEU A 275 -3.00 -8.16 0.55
N GLY A 276 -1.92 -8.47 1.27
CA GLY A 276 -1.95 -9.47 2.35
C GLY A 276 -2.17 -10.91 1.88
N VAL A 277 -2.14 -11.14 0.56
CA VAL A 277 -2.30 -12.45 -0.07
C VAL A 277 -1.17 -12.67 -1.09
N LYS A 278 -0.90 -13.93 -1.44
CA LYS A 278 0.05 -14.28 -2.50
C LYS A 278 -0.67 -15.15 -3.52
N PRO A 279 -0.62 -14.81 -4.83
CA PRO A 279 -1.19 -15.69 -5.84
C PRO A 279 -0.42 -17.01 -5.87
N LYS A 280 -1.15 -18.12 -5.88
CA LYS A 280 -0.60 -19.45 -6.10
C LYS A 280 -1.06 -19.91 -7.48
N ILE A 281 -0.15 -19.94 -8.45
CA ILE A 281 -0.44 -20.45 -9.79
C ILE A 281 -0.47 -21.97 -9.69
N VAL A 282 -1.59 -22.58 -10.06
CA VAL A 282 -1.74 -24.04 -10.12
C VAL A 282 -1.77 -24.43 -11.59
N TYR A 283 -0.78 -25.21 -12.01
CA TYR A 283 -0.75 -25.78 -13.34
C TYR A 283 -1.46 -27.13 -13.31
N GLU A 284 -2.45 -27.29 -14.18
CA GLU A 284 -3.10 -28.57 -14.43
C GLU A 284 -2.52 -29.20 -15.69
N VAL A 285 -2.38 -30.52 -15.67
CA VAL A 285 -1.85 -31.27 -16.81
C VAL A 285 -2.94 -31.43 -17.85
N GLU A 286 -2.75 -30.87 -19.03
CA GLU A 286 -3.61 -31.14 -20.20
C GLU A 286 -3.26 -32.49 -20.80
N LEU A 287 -3.81 -33.57 -20.24
CA LEU A 287 -3.57 -34.94 -20.71
C LEU A 287 -3.76 -35.11 -22.23
N PRO A 288 -4.80 -34.53 -22.89
CA PRO A 288 -4.98 -34.66 -24.34
C PRO A 288 -3.83 -34.11 -25.19
N PHE A 289 -3.12 -33.08 -24.71
CA PHE A 289 -1.94 -32.55 -25.39
C PHE A 289 -0.81 -33.59 -25.48
N PHE A 290 -0.68 -34.44 -24.46
CA PHE A 290 0.38 -35.44 -24.39
C PHE A 290 0.03 -36.76 -25.11
N GLU A 291 -1.25 -37.02 -25.42
CA GLU A 291 -1.70 -38.25 -26.09
C GLU A 291 -0.94 -38.60 -27.40
N PRO A 292 -0.63 -37.65 -28.31
CA PRO A 292 0.12 -37.94 -29.53
C PRO A 292 1.58 -38.36 -29.29
N PHE A 293 2.14 -38.02 -28.11
CA PHE A 293 3.52 -38.27 -27.73
C PHE A 293 3.69 -39.51 -26.84
N MET A 294 2.60 -40.15 -26.41
CA MET A 294 2.61 -41.40 -25.64
C MET A 294 2.66 -42.66 -26.52
N LYS A 295 3.02 -42.53 -27.81
CA LYS A 295 3.12 -43.63 -28.77
C LYS A 295 4.57 -44.03 -29.04
#